data_AF-A0ABD5EL36-F1
#
_entry.id   AF-A0ABD5EL36-F1
#
_cell.length_a   1.000
_cell.length_b   1.000
_cell.length_c   1.000
_cell.angle_alpha   90.00
_cell.angle_beta   90.00
_cell.angle_gamma   90.00
#
_symmetry.space_group_name_H-M   'P 1'
#
loop_
_entity.id
_entity.type
_entity.pdbx_description
1 polymer ?
#
loop_
_entity_poly.entity_id
_entity_poly.type
_entity_poly.pdbx_seq_one_letter_code
_entity_poly.pdbx_strand_id
1 'polypeptide(L)'
;MTACAIESGTTGEDGTAPDRRTPADGAGGAPCAITADGAYAARLALDGESWFPERWTLDGPEPYAVPLPGNQPEEPGTEVQPMSDGRVLIRRPTAGRHVFSLLYPTGPDTGELLIGAVECPDGGAGLRLLPPAPCGEKAYALAVGRRSSTVWLVAGGAFGPEHVAEIPGRCSGGVWLDRAGRLLALDREVGGRTKTVVVDLERGGEVSPLLQIAAESDDRLVMADPDSGLLLIRSDAPSPGERRLGWGVLGSTLPVRFPESLRPPDCELTPFAIQPGQVLTPESCAVAVRVDGPMGRWIGVWRPDRRQVQHFPAPAGWLADAGLWSRDGVLQLPYTTGEMPCGVARVTAPWEERHGTAPTTPPIGTTGVTGVEGATGGPGVTEVTRATEVTGATGATEPAETTETTEPTESAEPTETARSAAPTEPAKAAEATEPAELTVPVVPVEAAEPAEPTEPGAPAPAPPAPSVPRPVPLREAPLGRL
;
A
#
# COMPACT_ATOMS: atom_id res chain seq x y z
N MET A 1 -10.09 74.85 -12.74
CA MET A 1 -10.86 74.04 -13.68
C MET A 1 -10.05 72.81 -14.02
N THR A 2 -10.54 71.63 -13.59
CA THR A 2 -10.48 70.31 -14.24
C THR A 2 -9.16 69.90 -14.95
N ALA A 3 -8.52 68.75 -14.71
CA ALA A 3 -8.96 67.49 -14.15
C ALA A 3 -7.78 66.59 -13.69
N CYS A 4 -8.08 65.77 -12.68
CA CYS A 4 -7.50 64.55 -12.14
C CYS A 4 -6.31 63.83 -12.82
N ALA A 5 -5.31 63.51 -11.98
CA ALA A 5 -4.75 62.17 -11.85
C ALA A 5 -4.28 61.98 -10.39
N ILE A 6 -4.85 60.99 -9.69
CA ILE A 6 -4.53 60.63 -8.31
C ILE A 6 -3.88 59.26 -8.31
N GLU A 7 -2.64 59.20 -7.82
CA GLU A 7 -1.97 57.98 -7.39
C GLU A 7 -2.22 57.74 -5.88
N SER A 8 -2.30 56.45 -5.55
CA SER A 8 -1.97 55.80 -4.28
C SER A 8 -2.87 56.02 -3.05
N GLY A 9 -3.41 54.91 -2.56
CA GLY A 9 -3.99 54.78 -1.22
C GLY A 9 -4.30 53.32 -0.88
N THR A 10 -3.46 52.74 -0.04
CA THR A 10 -3.46 51.35 0.46
C THR A 10 -4.65 51.03 1.36
N THR A 11 -5.13 49.78 1.33
CA THR A 11 -5.64 49.10 2.54
C THR A 11 -5.56 47.60 2.31
N GLY A 12 -4.67 46.94 3.05
CA GLY A 12 -4.69 45.50 3.21
C GLY A 12 -5.78 45.10 4.19
N GLU A 13 -6.29 43.88 4.05
CA GLU A 13 -6.68 43.04 5.17
C GLU A 13 -6.77 41.59 4.68
N ASP A 14 -6.19 40.72 5.52
CA ASP A 14 -5.97 39.30 5.35
C ASP A 14 -7.26 38.50 5.20
N GLY A 15 -7.22 37.51 4.31
CA GLY A 15 -8.29 36.54 4.11
C GLY A 15 -7.77 35.33 3.35
N THR A 16 -6.85 34.58 3.96
CA THR A 16 -6.30 33.33 3.43
C THR A 16 -7.41 32.28 3.34
N ALA A 17 -8.07 32.21 2.18
CA ALA A 17 -8.86 31.07 1.76
C ALA A 17 -7.91 29.91 1.37
N PRO A 18 -8.22 28.64 1.73
CA PRO A 18 -7.36 27.52 1.39
C PRO A 18 -7.36 27.28 -0.13
N ASP A 19 -6.15 27.35 -0.68
CA ASP A 19 -5.75 27.12 -2.06
C ASP A 19 -6.20 25.73 -2.55
N ARG A 20 -7.36 25.66 -3.22
CA ARG A 20 -7.74 24.51 -4.07
C ARG A 20 -6.83 24.53 -5.30
N ARG A 21 -5.64 23.95 -5.19
CA ARG A 21 -4.86 23.57 -6.37
C ARG A 21 -5.52 22.38 -7.05
N THR A 22 -6.32 22.69 -8.07
CA THR A 22 -6.54 21.79 -9.19
C THR A 22 -5.21 21.63 -9.93
N PRO A 23 -4.63 20.43 -10.09
CA PRO A 23 -3.47 20.27 -10.94
C PRO A 23 -3.95 20.21 -12.39
N ALA A 24 -3.78 21.32 -13.11
CA ALA A 24 -3.75 21.31 -14.56
C ALA A 24 -2.30 21.53 -14.98
N ASP A 25 -1.56 20.44 -15.25
CA ASP A 25 -0.67 20.37 -16.42
C ASP A 25 -0.19 18.93 -16.70
N GLY A 26 -0.34 18.51 -17.95
CA GLY A 26 0.03 17.20 -18.49
C GLY A 26 -1.12 16.18 -18.50
N ALA A 27 -1.56 15.76 -19.68
CA ALA A 27 -2.59 14.75 -19.91
C ALA A 27 -2.36 13.50 -19.03
N GLY A 28 -3.00 13.48 -17.86
CA GLY A 28 -2.88 12.44 -16.86
C GLY A 28 -3.72 11.24 -17.27
N GLY A 29 -3.12 10.31 -18.01
CA GLY A 29 -3.69 8.99 -18.19
C GLY A 29 -3.98 8.35 -16.83
N ALA A 30 -5.10 7.62 -16.73
CA ALA A 30 -5.38 6.83 -15.55
C ALA A 30 -4.20 5.89 -15.23
N PRO A 31 -3.88 5.64 -13.95
CA PRO A 31 -2.75 4.81 -13.58
C PRO A 31 -2.87 3.40 -14.19
N CYS A 32 -1.76 2.85 -14.67
CA CYS A 32 -1.70 1.48 -15.16
C CYS A 32 -1.55 0.53 -13.96
N ALA A 33 -2.59 -0.27 -13.70
CA ALA A 33 -2.58 -1.26 -12.63
C ALA A 33 -2.04 -2.59 -13.16
N ILE A 34 -1.21 -3.28 -12.37
CA ILE A 34 -0.56 -4.55 -12.73
C ILE A 34 -0.98 -5.62 -11.71
N THR A 35 -1.28 -6.84 -12.16
CA THR A 35 -1.52 -7.98 -11.26
C THR A 35 -0.28 -8.32 -10.45
N ALA A 36 -0.44 -8.90 -9.27
CA ALA A 36 0.69 -9.20 -8.38
C ALA A 36 1.68 -10.24 -8.96
N ASP A 37 1.19 -11.13 -9.82
CA ASP A 37 2.02 -12.07 -10.59
C ASP A 37 2.75 -11.42 -11.78
N GLY A 38 2.38 -10.19 -12.13
CA GLY A 38 2.93 -9.46 -13.25
C GLY A 38 2.46 -9.91 -14.63
N ALA A 39 1.50 -10.82 -14.73
CA ALA A 39 1.05 -11.35 -16.01
C ALA A 39 0.22 -10.34 -16.80
N TYR A 40 -0.64 -9.58 -16.13
CA TYR A 40 -1.57 -8.67 -16.77
C TYR A 40 -1.48 -7.26 -16.20
N ALA A 41 -1.78 -6.29 -17.06
CA ALA A 41 -2.05 -4.93 -16.64
C ALA A 41 -3.29 -4.36 -17.32
N ALA A 42 -3.88 -3.33 -16.72
CA ALA A 42 -4.99 -2.60 -17.33
C ALA A 42 -4.85 -1.10 -17.08
N ARG A 43 -5.30 -0.32 -18.07
CA ARG A 43 -5.36 1.14 -17.99
C ARG A 43 -6.50 1.69 -18.83
N LEU A 44 -6.85 2.95 -18.60
CA LEU A 44 -7.62 3.72 -19.58
C LEU A 44 -6.66 4.40 -20.54
N ALA A 45 -6.79 4.09 -21.82
CA ALA A 45 -6.06 4.72 -22.91
C ALA A 45 -6.96 5.75 -23.60
N LEU A 46 -6.35 6.73 -24.26
CA LEU A 46 -7.04 7.80 -24.96
C LEU A 46 -6.93 7.58 -26.48
N ASP A 47 -8.06 7.58 -27.18
CA ASP A 47 -8.12 7.67 -28.64
C ASP A 47 -8.89 8.94 -29.03
N GLY A 48 -8.18 9.91 -29.62
CA GLY A 48 -8.68 11.27 -29.79
C GLY A 48 -9.04 11.90 -28.43
N GLU A 49 -10.33 12.14 -28.20
CA GLU A 49 -10.87 12.68 -26.94
C GLU A 49 -11.63 11.62 -26.12
N SER A 50 -11.62 10.36 -26.55
CA SER A 50 -12.40 9.27 -25.95
C SER A 50 -11.51 8.31 -25.17
N TRP A 51 -11.86 8.07 -23.90
CA TRP A 51 -11.19 7.05 -23.10
C TRP A 51 -11.74 5.66 -23.44
N PHE A 52 -10.87 4.67 -23.49
CA PHE A 52 -11.25 3.26 -23.62
C PHE A 52 -10.36 2.38 -22.73
N PRO A 53 -10.89 1.24 -22.22
CA PRO A 53 -10.11 0.29 -21.46
C PRO A 53 -9.12 -0.46 -22.35
N GLU A 54 -7.91 -0.67 -21.86
CA GLU A 54 -6.87 -1.42 -22.54
C GLU A 54 -6.30 -2.49 -21.60
N ARG A 55 -6.21 -3.73 -22.08
CA ARG A 55 -5.61 -4.84 -21.36
C ARG A 55 -4.24 -5.15 -21.92
N TRP A 56 -3.24 -5.30 -21.05
CA TRP A 56 -1.89 -5.66 -21.41
C TRP A 56 -1.57 -7.07 -20.92
N THR A 57 -0.81 -7.82 -21.71
CA THR A 57 -0.19 -9.08 -21.30
C THR A 57 1.32 -8.86 -21.28
N LEU A 58 1.96 -9.13 -20.14
CA LEU A 58 3.35 -8.74 -19.86
C LEU A 58 4.30 -9.93 -19.64
N ASP A 59 3.76 -11.11 -19.35
CA ASP A 59 4.52 -12.35 -19.09
C ASP A 59 4.96 -13.10 -20.35
N GLY A 60 4.49 -12.66 -21.52
CA GLY A 60 4.93 -13.17 -22.82
C GLY A 60 6.35 -12.73 -23.22
N PRO A 61 6.95 -13.38 -24.23
CA PRO A 61 8.25 -12.96 -24.77
C PRO A 61 8.21 -11.54 -25.34
N GLU A 62 7.05 -11.14 -25.90
CA GLU A 62 6.77 -9.79 -26.38
C GLU A 62 5.49 -9.30 -25.68
N PRO A 63 5.54 -8.19 -24.93
CA PRO A 63 4.35 -7.62 -24.31
C PRO A 63 3.43 -7.08 -25.41
N TYR A 64 2.13 -7.22 -25.20
CA TYR A 64 1.14 -6.69 -26.13
C TYR A 64 -0.09 -6.17 -25.40
N ALA A 65 -0.74 -5.20 -26.03
CA ALA A 65 -1.99 -4.61 -25.57
C ALA A 65 -3.15 -5.01 -26.48
N VAL A 66 -4.32 -5.19 -25.87
CA VAL A 66 -5.59 -5.41 -26.54
C VAL A 66 -6.54 -4.30 -26.11
N PRO A 67 -7.00 -3.44 -27.03
CA PRO A 67 -8.05 -2.47 -26.73
C PRO A 67 -9.34 -3.22 -26.43
N LEU A 68 -10.08 -2.76 -25.43
CA LEU A 68 -11.37 -3.31 -25.02
C LEU A 68 -12.47 -2.24 -25.11
N PRO A 69 -12.73 -1.67 -26.31
CA PRO A 69 -13.74 -0.64 -26.46
C PRO A 69 -15.12 -1.20 -26.10
N GLY A 70 -15.85 -0.46 -25.27
CA GLY A 70 -17.26 -0.73 -25.02
C GLY A 70 -18.16 -0.21 -26.14
N ASN A 71 -19.47 -0.21 -25.90
CA ASN A 71 -20.45 0.40 -26.81
C ASN A 71 -20.49 1.94 -26.70
N GLN A 72 -19.65 2.51 -25.83
CA GLN A 72 -19.56 3.93 -25.54
C GLN A 72 -18.13 4.29 -25.11
N PRO A 73 -17.71 5.57 -25.28
CA PRO A 73 -16.53 6.10 -24.62
C PRO A 73 -16.65 6.04 -23.10
N GLU A 74 -15.51 5.92 -22.42
CA GLU A 74 -15.46 5.94 -20.96
C GLU A 74 -15.44 7.37 -20.41
N GLU A 75 -16.30 7.61 -19.42
CA GLU A 75 -16.46 8.91 -18.78
C GLU A 75 -15.37 9.17 -17.72
N PRO A 76 -15.09 10.45 -17.38
CA PRO A 76 -14.22 10.80 -16.27
C PRO A 76 -14.64 10.13 -14.96
N GLY A 77 -13.65 9.59 -14.23
CA GLY A 77 -13.88 8.85 -12.98
C GLY A 77 -14.14 7.35 -13.17
N THR A 78 -14.11 6.85 -14.40
CA THR A 78 -13.99 5.41 -14.68
C THR A 78 -12.66 4.88 -14.14
N GLU A 79 -12.68 3.68 -13.56
CA GLU A 79 -11.49 2.99 -13.07
C GLU A 79 -11.43 1.58 -13.64
N VAL A 80 -10.22 1.09 -13.92
CA VAL A 80 -10.00 -0.27 -14.42
C VAL A 80 -8.97 -1.01 -13.57
N GLN A 81 -9.11 -2.33 -13.48
CA GLN A 81 -8.21 -3.20 -12.75
C GLN A 81 -8.07 -4.55 -13.47
N PRO A 82 -6.84 -5.04 -13.71
CA PRO A 82 -6.66 -6.36 -14.29
C PRO A 82 -6.96 -7.47 -13.28
N MET A 83 -7.45 -8.60 -13.79
CA MET A 83 -7.61 -9.87 -13.07
C MET A 83 -6.56 -10.88 -13.57
N SER A 84 -6.14 -11.83 -12.73
CA SER A 84 -5.12 -12.84 -13.11
C SER A 84 -5.62 -13.86 -14.14
N ASP A 85 -6.90 -13.88 -14.48
CA ASP A 85 -7.47 -14.68 -15.57
C ASP A 85 -7.47 -13.93 -16.92
N GLY A 86 -6.89 -12.73 -16.97
CA GLY A 86 -6.82 -11.90 -18.17
C GLY A 86 -8.08 -11.12 -18.47
N ARG A 87 -9.06 -11.05 -17.57
CA ARG A 87 -10.19 -10.11 -17.67
C ARG A 87 -9.82 -8.74 -17.06
N VAL A 88 -10.59 -7.71 -17.41
CA VAL A 88 -10.44 -6.36 -16.84
C VAL A 88 -11.72 -5.99 -16.11
N LEU A 89 -11.65 -5.77 -14.80
CA LEU A 89 -12.73 -5.13 -14.06
C LEU A 89 -12.79 -3.66 -14.43
N ILE A 90 -13.98 -3.18 -14.79
CA ILE A 90 -14.27 -1.76 -14.99
C ILE A 90 -15.30 -1.29 -13.97
N ARG A 91 -15.03 -0.15 -13.34
CA ARG A 91 -15.95 0.57 -12.46
C ARG A 91 -16.36 1.86 -13.14
N ARG A 92 -17.66 2.02 -13.38
CA ARG A 92 -18.26 3.22 -13.98
C ARG A 92 -19.13 3.96 -12.96
N PRO A 93 -18.87 5.25 -12.68
CA PRO A 93 -19.81 6.06 -11.89
C PRO A 93 -21.05 6.39 -12.73
N THR A 94 -22.24 6.21 -12.16
CA THR A 94 -23.51 6.53 -12.82
C THR A 94 -24.49 7.08 -11.79
N ALA A 95 -24.81 8.38 -11.87
CA ALA A 95 -25.86 9.06 -11.09
C ALA A 95 -26.13 8.48 -9.68
N GLY A 96 -25.13 8.54 -8.78
CA GLY A 96 -25.24 8.06 -7.38
C GLY A 96 -24.94 6.57 -7.16
N ARG A 97 -24.53 5.85 -8.21
CA ARG A 97 -24.17 4.43 -8.18
C ARG A 97 -22.80 4.21 -8.81
N HIS A 98 -22.22 3.05 -8.52
CA HIS A 98 -21.01 2.56 -9.16
C HIS A 98 -21.30 1.19 -9.76
N VAL A 99 -21.27 1.11 -11.08
CA VAL A 99 -21.54 -0.11 -11.84
C VAL A 99 -20.22 -0.83 -12.11
N PHE A 100 -20.21 -2.14 -11.93
CA PHE A 100 -19.04 -2.99 -12.12
C PHE A 100 -19.31 -4.03 -13.20
N SER A 101 -18.40 -4.13 -14.16
CA SER A 101 -18.44 -5.15 -15.21
C SER A 101 -17.07 -5.78 -15.40
N LEU A 102 -17.02 -7.04 -15.88
CA LEU A 102 -15.81 -7.67 -16.37
C LEU A 102 -15.77 -7.60 -17.89
N LEU A 103 -14.70 -7.00 -18.42
CA LEU A 103 -14.39 -6.92 -19.83
C LEU A 103 -13.44 -8.04 -20.22
N TYR A 104 -13.67 -8.64 -21.39
CA TYR A 104 -12.80 -9.68 -21.94
C TYR A 104 -12.79 -9.61 -23.47
N PRO A 105 -11.67 -9.98 -24.10
CA PRO A 105 -11.57 -9.94 -25.56
C PRO A 105 -12.46 -11.02 -26.19
N THR A 106 -13.24 -10.65 -27.20
CA THR A 106 -14.05 -11.57 -28.03
C THR A 106 -13.75 -11.36 -29.51
N GLY A 107 -12.49 -11.49 -29.90
CA GLY A 107 -12.04 -11.22 -31.27
C GLY A 107 -11.92 -9.71 -31.51
N PRO A 108 -12.58 -9.13 -32.54
CA PRO A 108 -12.56 -7.69 -32.77
C PRO A 108 -13.39 -6.90 -31.75
N ASP A 109 -14.31 -7.58 -31.05
CA ASP A 109 -15.24 -6.99 -30.10
C ASP A 109 -14.81 -7.21 -28.65
N THR A 110 -15.45 -6.49 -27.74
CA THR A 110 -15.31 -6.65 -26.29
C THR A 110 -16.53 -7.34 -25.72
N GLY A 111 -16.34 -8.47 -25.04
CA GLY A 111 -17.36 -9.06 -24.19
C GLY A 111 -17.45 -8.29 -22.87
N GLU A 112 -18.66 -7.99 -22.43
CA GLU A 112 -18.93 -7.33 -21.15
C GLU A 112 -19.88 -8.16 -20.31
N LEU A 113 -19.45 -8.52 -19.10
CA LEU A 113 -20.26 -9.23 -18.11
C LEU A 113 -20.56 -8.29 -16.93
N LEU A 114 -21.82 -7.88 -16.79
CA LEU A 114 -22.27 -7.08 -15.65
C LEU A 114 -22.16 -7.91 -14.36
N ILE A 115 -21.46 -7.37 -13.37
CA ILE A 115 -21.33 -7.96 -12.03
C ILE A 115 -22.38 -7.41 -11.08
N GLY A 116 -22.66 -6.10 -11.15
CA GLY A 116 -23.67 -5.44 -10.34
C GLY A 116 -23.33 -3.99 -10.07
N ALA A 117 -23.97 -3.40 -9.07
CA ALA A 117 -23.74 -2.01 -8.69
C ALA A 117 -23.76 -1.81 -7.18
N VAL A 118 -23.00 -0.82 -6.71
CA VAL A 118 -23.04 -0.32 -5.33
C VAL A 118 -23.65 1.08 -5.34
N GLU A 119 -24.64 1.29 -4.47
CA GLU A 119 -25.23 2.62 -4.26
C GLU A 119 -24.44 3.37 -3.18
N CYS A 120 -24.10 4.63 -3.47
CA CYS A 120 -23.48 5.54 -2.50
C CYS A 120 -24.50 6.63 -2.16
N PRO A 121 -25.24 6.50 -1.04
CA PRO A 121 -26.38 7.36 -0.72
C PRO A 121 -25.99 8.83 -0.48
N ASP A 122 -24.73 9.09 -0.14
CA ASP A 122 -24.19 10.43 0.00
C ASP A 122 -23.45 10.82 -1.30
N GLY A 123 -23.91 11.86 -2.01
CA GLY A 123 -23.21 12.41 -3.19
C GLY A 123 -21.79 12.95 -2.94
N GLY A 124 -21.27 12.82 -1.71
CA GLY A 124 -19.88 13.09 -1.35
C GLY A 124 -19.08 11.85 -0.90
N ALA A 125 -19.69 10.66 -0.84
CA ALA A 125 -18.99 9.41 -0.57
C ALA A 125 -18.32 8.91 -1.85
N GLY A 126 -17.01 9.11 -1.95
CA GLY A 126 -16.22 8.57 -3.05
C GLY A 126 -16.03 7.07 -2.88
N LEU A 127 -16.41 6.29 -3.90
CA LEU A 127 -15.97 4.91 -4.07
C LEU A 127 -14.78 4.87 -5.02
N ARG A 128 -13.75 4.10 -4.69
CA ARG A 128 -12.62 3.79 -5.57
C ARG A 128 -12.25 2.30 -5.48
N LEU A 129 -11.60 1.77 -6.51
CA LEU A 129 -10.98 0.47 -6.45
C LEU A 129 -9.78 0.49 -5.48
N LEU A 130 -9.61 -0.60 -4.74
CA LEU A 130 -8.37 -0.89 -4.01
C LEU A 130 -7.35 -1.52 -4.97
N PRO A 131 -6.03 -1.48 -4.68
CA PRO A 131 -5.03 -2.10 -5.54
C PRO A 131 -5.32 -3.59 -5.80
N PRO A 132 -4.89 -4.15 -6.95
CA PRO A 132 -5.16 -5.54 -7.30
C PRO A 132 -4.82 -6.49 -6.15
N ALA A 133 -5.76 -7.36 -5.78
CA ALA A 133 -5.53 -8.30 -4.69
C ALA A 133 -4.43 -9.30 -5.08
N PRO A 134 -3.49 -9.66 -4.20
CA PRO A 134 -2.39 -10.56 -4.53
C PRO A 134 -2.81 -11.96 -4.96
N CYS A 135 -4.02 -12.38 -4.58
CA CYS A 135 -4.59 -13.65 -5.03
C CYS A 135 -5.07 -13.63 -6.49
N GLY A 136 -5.20 -12.45 -7.12
CA GLY A 136 -5.53 -12.29 -8.54
C GLY A 136 -6.99 -12.57 -8.94
N GLU A 137 -7.75 -13.24 -8.07
CA GLU A 137 -9.13 -13.70 -8.34
C GLU A 137 -10.21 -12.77 -7.78
N LYS A 138 -9.83 -11.88 -6.84
CA LYS A 138 -10.76 -10.99 -6.14
C LYS A 138 -10.40 -9.52 -6.39
N ALA A 139 -11.43 -8.69 -6.46
CA ALA A 139 -11.28 -7.24 -6.53
C ALA A 139 -12.10 -6.57 -5.44
N TYR A 140 -11.53 -5.54 -4.82
CA TYR A 140 -12.17 -4.84 -3.71
C TYR A 140 -12.29 -3.36 -4.00
N ALA A 141 -13.32 -2.73 -3.43
CA ALA A 141 -13.52 -1.30 -3.48
C ALA A 141 -13.68 -0.71 -2.09
N LEU A 142 -13.29 0.55 -1.92
CA LEU A 142 -13.44 1.31 -0.69
C LEU A 142 -14.41 2.47 -0.95
N ALA A 143 -15.55 2.44 -0.28
CA ALA A 143 -16.49 3.55 -0.21
C ALA A 143 -16.21 4.37 1.06
N VAL A 144 -15.91 5.66 0.93
CA VAL A 144 -15.54 6.51 2.07
C VAL A 144 -16.68 7.45 2.40
N GLY A 145 -17.41 7.15 3.47
CA GLY A 145 -18.47 7.99 4.01
C GLY A 145 -17.95 9.14 4.87
N ARG A 146 -18.89 9.85 5.51
CA ARG A 146 -18.57 10.96 6.43
C ARG A 146 -17.99 10.48 7.77
N ARG A 147 -18.46 9.33 8.26
CA ARG A 147 -18.15 8.81 9.60
C ARG A 147 -17.61 7.39 9.60
N SER A 148 -17.77 6.65 8.51
CA SER A 148 -17.27 5.29 8.34
C SER A 148 -16.84 5.09 6.89
N SER A 149 -16.05 4.05 6.67
CA SER A 149 -15.65 3.59 5.36
C SER A 149 -16.01 2.13 5.20
N THR A 150 -16.51 1.76 4.03
CA THR A 150 -17.00 0.42 3.74
C THR A 150 -16.10 -0.24 2.70
N VAL A 151 -15.66 -1.47 2.99
CA VAL A 151 -14.96 -2.33 2.04
C VAL A 151 -15.96 -3.26 1.38
N TRP A 152 -15.96 -3.27 0.06
CA TRP A 152 -16.78 -4.12 -0.79
C TRP A 152 -15.91 -5.12 -1.54
N LEU A 153 -16.33 -6.37 -1.63
CA LEU A 153 -15.83 -7.34 -2.62
C LEU A 153 -16.65 -7.12 -3.89
N VAL A 154 -16.03 -6.60 -4.95
CA VAL A 154 -16.74 -6.17 -6.18
C VAL A 154 -16.57 -7.14 -7.35
N ALA A 155 -15.60 -8.07 -7.27
CA ALA A 155 -15.47 -9.21 -8.16
C ALA A 155 -14.83 -10.41 -7.43
N GLY A 156 -15.15 -11.63 -7.86
CA GLY A 156 -14.67 -12.87 -7.22
C GLY A 156 -15.53 -13.36 -6.03
N GLY A 157 -16.67 -12.72 -5.78
CA GLY A 157 -17.70 -13.15 -4.83
C GLY A 157 -18.71 -14.14 -5.44
N ALA A 158 -19.68 -14.57 -4.64
CA ALA A 158 -20.74 -15.47 -5.07
C ALA A 158 -21.85 -14.75 -5.86
N PHE A 159 -22.22 -13.52 -5.44
CA PHE A 159 -23.34 -12.79 -6.03
C PHE A 159 -23.08 -11.28 -6.09
N GLY A 160 -22.47 -10.82 -7.19
CA GLY A 160 -22.24 -9.40 -7.43
C GLY A 160 -21.40 -8.73 -6.33
N PRO A 161 -21.52 -7.39 -6.15
CA PRO A 161 -20.84 -6.68 -5.08
C PRO A 161 -21.34 -7.05 -3.68
N GLU A 162 -20.43 -7.48 -2.80
CA GLU A 162 -20.72 -7.93 -1.44
C GLU A 162 -20.11 -6.99 -0.40
N HIS A 163 -20.86 -6.65 0.65
CA HIS A 163 -20.37 -5.86 1.78
C HIS A 163 -19.48 -6.73 2.68
N VAL A 164 -18.21 -6.36 2.84
CA VAL A 164 -17.23 -7.17 3.60
C VAL A 164 -16.99 -6.61 5.00
N ALA A 165 -16.79 -5.29 5.10
CA ALA A 165 -16.43 -4.64 6.36
C ALA A 165 -16.89 -3.19 6.40
N GLU A 166 -17.31 -2.73 7.58
CA GLU A 166 -17.50 -1.30 7.88
C GLU A 166 -16.51 -0.88 8.96
N ILE A 167 -15.68 0.12 8.64
CA ILE A 167 -14.62 0.64 9.50
C ILE A 167 -15.02 2.04 9.97
N PRO A 168 -15.11 2.30 11.28
CA PRO A 168 -15.32 3.65 11.79
C PRO A 168 -14.21 4.61 11.35
N GLY A 169 -14.53 5.84 10.96
CA GLY A 169 -13.58 6.82 10.44
C GLY A 169 -13.43 6.79 8.91
N ARG A 170 -12.63 7.73 8.39
CA ARG A 170 -12.40 7.86 6.94
C ARG A 170 -11.13 7.11 6.57
N CYS A 171 -11.23 6.13 5.69
CA CYS A 171 -10.10 5.29 5.30
C CYS A 171 -9.54 5.73 3.94
N SER A 172 -8.23 5.57 3.79
CA SER A 172 -7.47 5.79 2.57
C SER A 172 -6.37 4.72 2.44
N GLY A 173 -5.51 4.82 1.44
CA GLY A 173 -4.44 3.83 1.20
C GLY A 173 -4.98 2.51 0.65
N GLY A 174 -4.66 1.39 1.28
CA GLY A 174 -4.98 0.05 0.79
C GLY A 174 -3.71 -0.69 0.40
N VAL A 175 -3.11 -1.34 1.37
CA VAL A 175 -1.89 -2.14 1.19
C VAL A 175 -2.17 -3.56 1.66
N TRP A 176 -1.88 -4.54 0.81
CA TRP A 176 -2.06 -5.95 1.14
C TRP A 176 -0.89 -6.46 2.00
N LEU A 177 -1.20 -7.14 3.10
CA LEU A 177 -0.20 -7.66 4.04
C LEU A 177 0.05 -9.17 3.91
N ASP A 178 -0.70 -9.85 3.04
CA ASP A 178 -0.51 -11.26 2.72
C ASP A 178 -0.88 -11.56 1.26
N ARG A 179 -0.48 -12.75 0.80
CA ARG A 179 -0.74 -13.21 -0.56
C ARG A 179 -2.14 -13.72 -0.83
N ALA A 180 -2.87 -14.14 0.20
CA ALA A 180 -4.23 -14.62 0.03
C ALA A 180 -5.22 -13.47 -0.21
N GLY A 181 -4.80 -12.22 0.01
CA GLY A 181 -5.67 -11.05 -0.08
C GLY A 181 -6.62 -10.96 1.12
N ARG A 182 -6.19 -11.44 2.29
CA ARG A 182 -7.02 -11.48 3.50
C ARG A 182 -6.85 -10.23 4.37
N LEU A 183 -5.61 -9.84 4.64
CA LEU A 183 -5.22 -8.76 5.54
C LEU A 183 -4.96 -7.50 4.73
N LEU A 184 -5.85 -6.53 4.88
CA LEU A 184 -5.78 -5.24 4.21
C LEU A 184 -5.42 -4.15 5.21
N ALA A 185 -4.32 -3.44 4.97
CA ALA A 185 -3.98 -2.24 5.71
C ALA A 185 -4.67 -1.01 5.11
N LEU A 186 -5.35 -0.24 5.96
CA LEU A 186 -6.00 1.03 5.60
C LEU A 186 -5.49 2.15 6.51
N ASP A 187 -5.26 3.32 5.91
CA ASP A 187 -4.93 4.53 6.64
C ASP A 187 -6.23 5.19 7.10
N ARG A 188 -6.51 5.09 8.40
CA ARG A 188 -7.76 5.50 9.03
C ARG A 188 -7.60 6.84 9.73
N GLU A 189 -8.39 7.81 9.29
CA GLU A 189 -8.51 9.13 9.90
C GLU A 189 -9.65 9.15 10.93
N VAL A 190 -9.29 9.45 12.18
CA VAL A 190 -10.23 9.67 13.30
C VAL A 190 -9.71 10.84 14.12
N GLY A 191 -10.58 11.81 14.43
CA GLY A 191 -10.21 12.97 15.23
C GLY A 191 -9.12 13.85 14.60
N GLY A 192 -9.05 13.89 13.27
CA GLY A 192 -8.04 14.67 12.54
C GLY A 192 -6.64 14.05 12.51
N ARG A 193 -6.48 12.82 13.00
CA ARG A 193 -5.22 12.06 12.95
C ARG A 193 -5.38 10.81 12.10
N THR A 194 -4.40 10.55 11.26
CA THR A 194 -4.33 9.35 10.43
C THR A 194 -3.45 8.29 11.09
N LYS A 195 -3.96 7.07 11.23
CA LYS A 195 -3.22 5.89 11.69
C LYS A 195 -3.52 4.69 10.82
N THR A 196 -2.55 3.81 10.59
CA THR A 196 -2.81 2.59 9.81
C THR A 196 -3.39 1.50 10.71
N VAL A 197 -4.47 0.87 10.23
CA VAL A 197 -5.09 -0.32 10.82
C VAL A 197 -5.04 -1.48 9.85
N VAL A 198 -5.06 -2.71 10.36
CA VAL A 198 -5.33 -3.92 9.58
C VAL A 198 -6.81 -4.25 9.68
N VAL A 199 -7.39 -4.64 8.55
CA VAL A 199 -8.74 -5.19 8.44
C VAL A 199 -8.61 -6.64 7.97
N ASP A 200 -9.10 -7.59 8.77
CA ASP A 200 -9.15 -9.01 8.43
C ASP A 200 -10.45 -9.33 7.68
N LEU A 201 -10.36 -9.42 6.35
CA LEU A 201 -11.52 -9.57 5.47
C LEU A 201 -12.21 -10.94 5.60
N GLU A 202 -11.53 -11.95 6.14
CA GLU A 202 -12.11 -13.28 6.38
C GLU A 202 -12.74 -13.41 7.77
N ARG A 203 -12.48 -12.48 8.68
CA ARG A 203 -13.08 -12.42 10.02
C ARG A 203 -14.13 -11.33 10.15
N GLY A 204 -14.91 -11.11 9.09
CA GLY A 204 -15.97 -10.10 9.07
C GLY A 204 -15.45 -8.67 9.23
N GLY A 205 -14.21 -8.41 8.82
CA GLY A 205 -13.61 -7.08 8.91
C GLY A 205 -13.07 -6.72 10.28
N GLU A 206 -12.62 -7.69 11.08
CA GLU A 206 -11.97 -7.43 12.37
C GLU A 206 -10.84 -6.40 12.20
N VAL A 207 -10.87 -5.32 13.00
CA VAL A 207 -9.94 -4.19 12.87
C VAL A 207 -8.95 -4.19 14.02
N SER A 208 -7.65 -4.21 13.71
CA SER A 208 -6.57 -4.07 14.69
C SER A 208 -5.62 -2.92 14.33
N PRO A 209 -5.03 -2.20 15.30
CA PRO A 209 -3.98 -1.23 15.02
C PRO A 209 -2.77 -1.88 14.33
N LEU A 210 -2.17 -1.18 13.36
CA LEU A 210 -0.90 -1.60 12.73
C LEU A 210 0.23 -0.61 13.03
N LEU A 211 -0.03 0.67 12.76
CA LEU A 211 1.00 1.71 12.79
C LEU A 211 0.51 2.94 13.54
N GLN A 212 1.18 3.22 14.66
CA GLN A 212 0.99 4.41 15.48
C GLN A 212 2.32 4.76 16.14
N ILE A 213 3.09 5.65 15.51
CA ILE A 213 4.47 5.99 15.92
C ILE A 213 4.43 6.99 17.08
N ALA A 214 3.66 8.08 16.93
CA ALA A 214 3.43 9.06 18.00
C ALA A 214 1.95 9.48 18.04
N ALA A 215 1.41 9.83 19.20
CA ALA A 215 -0.01 10.17 19.36
C ALA A 215 -0.47 11.27 18.37
N GLU A 216 0.33 12.32 18.22
CA GLU A 216 0.01 13.50 17.41
C GLU A 216 0.49 13.43 15.96
N SER A 217 1.12 12.34 15.55
CA SER A 217 1.59 12.19 14.16
C SER A 217 0.49 11.71 13.21
N ASP A 218 0.68 11.93 11.92
CA ASP A 218 -0.03 11.20 10.87
C ASP A 218 0.85 10.05 10.38
N ASP A 219 0.42 8.81 10.61
CA ASP A 219 1.16 7.61 10.22
C ASP A 219 0.42 6.87 9.11
N ARG A 220 1.10 6.69 7.97
CA ARG A 220 0.53 6.06 6.77
C ARG A 220 1.42 4.94 6.27
N LEU A 221 0.82 3.81 5.91
CA LEU A 221 1.52 2.73 5.24
C LEU A 221 1.46 2.96 3.73
N VAL A 222 2.63 3.07 3.10
CA VAL A 222 2.76 3.37 1.68
C VAL A 222 2.81 2.07 0.86
N MET A 223 3.64 1.11 1.27
CA MET A 223 3.75 -0.20 0.64
C MET A 223 4.20 -1.23 1.68
N ALA A 224 3.91 -2.50 1.41
CA ALA A 224 4.41 -3.63 2.17
C ALA A 224 4.83 -4.74 1.21
N ASP A 225 5.84 -5.50 1.60
CA ASP A 225 6.17 -6.77 0.96
C ASP A 225 5.91 -7.92 1.96
N PRO A 226 4.93 -8.80 1.69
CA PRO A 226 4.58 -9.87 2.61
C PRO A 226 5.63 -10.98 2.72
N ASP A 227 6.59 -11.06 1.79
CA ASP A 227 7.69 -12.04 1.84
C ASP A 227 8.75 -11.69 2.87
N SER A 228 9.24 -10.46 2.79
CA SER A 228 10.31 -9.96 3.63
C SER A 228 9.80 -9.34 4.92
N GLY A 229 8.53 -8.94 4.95
CA GLY A 229 7.95 -8.12 6.01
C GLY A 229 8.35 -6.64 5.92
N LEU A 230 9.00 -6.19 4.84
CA LEU A 230 9.37 -4.79 4.68
C LEU A 230 8.12 -3.91 4.61
N LEU A 231 8.10 -2.85 5.42
CA LEU A 231 7.07 -1.79 5.38
C LEU A 231 7.71 -0.47 4.96
N LEU A 232 7.10 0.23 4.00
CA LEU A 232 7.43 1.61 3.67
C LEU A 232 6.35 2.52 4.26
N ILE A 233 6.79 3.53 5.01
CA ILE A 233 5.94 4.31 5.90
C ILE A 233 6.13 5.79 5.60
N ARG A 234 5.05 6.56 5.55
CA ARG A 234 5.10 8.02 5.50
C ARG A 234 4.56 8.56 6.82
N SER A 235 5.39 9.32 7.55
CA SER A 235 5.01 9.87 8.86
C SER A 235 5.73 11.18 9.15
N ASP A 236 5.08 12.06 9.91
CA ASP A 236 5.66 13.28 10.46
C ASP A 236 6.11 13.14 11.93
N ALA A 237 5.96 11.94 12.53
CA ALA A 237 6.49 11.64 13.86
C ALA A 237 7.96 12.03 14.08
N PRO A 238 8.91 11.79 13.14
CA PRO A 238 10.31 12.21 13.33
C PRO A 238 10.51 13.74 13.21
N SER A 239 9.57 14.47 12.62
CA SER A 239 9.69 15.90 12.30
C SER A 239 8.29 16.51 12.19
N PRO A 240 7.65 16.93 13.29
CA PRO A 240 6.24 17.33 13.31
C PRO A 240 5.90 18.37 12.23
N GLY A 241 4.84 18.12 11.46
CA GLY A 241 4.43 18.98 10.34
C GLY A 241 5.17 18.71 9.02
N GLU A 242 6.24 17.91 9.02
CA GLU A 242 6.96 17.51 7.82
C GLU A 242 6.93 15.98 7.65
N ARG A 243 6.20 15.52 6.63
CA ARG A 243 6.09 14.09 6.32
C ARG A 243 7.38 13.56 5.75
N ARG A 244 7.91 12.51 6.37
CA ARG A 244 9.13 11.82 5.94
C ARG A 244 8.82 10.38 5.56
N LEU A 245 9.54 9.89 4.55
CA LEU A 245 9.50 8.49 4.18
C LEU A 245 10.47 7.72 5.09
N GLY A 246 9.99 6.62 5.65
CA GLY A 246 10.73 5.72 6.51
C GLY A 246 10.38 4.27 6.20
N TRP A 247 10.99 3.37 6.96
CA TRP A 247 10.76 1.94 6.82
C TRP A 247 10.77 1.21 8.16
N GLY A 248 10.07 0.09 8.19
CA GLY A 248 9.99 -0.81 9.34
C GLY A 248 9.87 -2.27 8.88
N VAL A 249 9.71 -3.16 9.84
CA VAL A 249 9.51 -4.59 9.59
C VAL A 249 8.24 -5.04 10.29
N LEU A 250 7.33 -5.67 9.56
CA LEU A 250 6.06 -6.18 10.07
C LEU A 250 6.31 -7.13 11.25
N GLY A 251 5.63 -6.89 12.37
CA GLY A 251 5.77 -7.68 13.60
C GLY A 251 7.05 -7.42 14.41
N SER A 252 7.94 -6.53 13.96
CA SER A 252 9.15 -6.18 14.71
C SER A 252 8.86 -5.20 15.84
N THR A 253 9.60 -5.33 16.94
CA THR A 253 9.61 -4.36 18.05
C THR A 253 10.63 -3.23 17.84
N LEU A 254 11.40 -3.27 16.75
CA LEU A 254 12.36 -2.21 16.44
C LEU A 254 11.64 -0.94 15.95
N PRO A 255 12.12 0.26 16.33
CA PRO A 255 11.55 1.51 15.85
C PRO A 255 11.58 1.65 14.33
N VAL A 256 10.61 2.37 13.78
CA VAL A 256 10.62 2.82 12.38
C VAL A 256 11.81 3.73 12.14
N ARG A 257 12.48 3.55 10.99
CA ARG A 257 13.70 4.27 10.62
C ARG A 257 13.40 5.28 9.52
N PHE A 258 13.88 6.51 9.68
CA PHE A 258 13.70 7.60 8.71
C PHE A 258 15.07 8.05 8.15
N PRO A 259 15.64 7.33 7.17
CA PRO A 259 16.96 7.63 6.64
C PRO A 259 16.96 8.90 5.77
N GLU A 260 18.02 9.70 5.88
CA GLU A 260 18.14 10.95 5.10
C GLU A 260 18.23 10.70 3.59
N SER A 261 18.66 9.50 3.16
CA SER A 261 18.66 9.12 1.75
C SER A 261 17.28 9.12 1.11
N LEU A 262 16.21 8.99 1.90
CA LEU A 262 14.82 9.07 1.43
C LEU A 262 14.24 10.49 1.51
N ARG A 263 15.08 11.48 1.79
CA ARG A 263 14.76 12.91 1.79
C ARG A 263 15.83 13.70 1.01
N PRO A 264 16.06 13.40 -0.28
CA PRO A 264 16.88 14.28 -1.09
C PRO A 264 16.23 15.68 -1.17
N PRO A 265 17.05 16.74 -1.21
CA PRO A 265 16.56 18.11 -1.24
C PRO A 265 15.73 18.38 -2.49
N ASP A 266 14.68 19.20 -2.34
CA ASP A 266 13.80 19.68 -3.41
C ASP A 266 13.13 18.57 -4.25
N CYS A 267 13.07 17.34 -3.74
CA CYS A 267 12.53 16.19 -4.44
C CYS A 267 11.46 15.47 -3.60
N GLU A 268 10.38 15.01 -4.24
CA GLU A 268 9.41 14.09 -3.65
C GLU A 268 9.67 12.65 -4.11
N LEU A 269 9.69 11.71 -3.16
CA LEU A 269 9.81 10.28 -3.44
C LEU A 269 8.46 9.61 -3.31
N THR A 270 8.00 8.98 -4.39
CA THR A 270 6.79 8.15 -4.41
C THR A 270 7.17 6.70 -4.67
N PRO A 271 7.24 5.85 -3.64
CA PRO A 271 7.47 4.43 -3.82
C PRO A 271 6.36 3.77 -4.63
N PHE A 272 6.71 2.88 -5.56
CA PHE A 272 5.73 2.22 -6.43
C PHE A 272 5.94 0.70 -6.61
N ALA A 273 7.11 0.15 -6.26
CA ALA A 273 7.31 -1.30 -6.27
C ALA A 273 8.38 -1.75 -5.26
N ILE A 274 8.20 -2.93 -4.66
CA ILE A 274 9.19 -3.62 -3.81
C ILE A 274 9.60 -4.93 -4.50
N GLN A 275 10.89 -5.24 -4.48
CA GLN A 275 11.41 -6.51 -4.95
C GLN A 275 10.90 -7.66 -4.07
N PRO A 276 10.11 -8.59 -4.64
CA PRO A 276 9.61 -9.74 -3.90
C PRO A 276 10.70 -10.81 -3.70
N GLY A 277 10.40 -11.81 -2.89
CA GLY A 277 11.24 -13.01 -2.73
C GLY A 277 12.46 -12.86 -1.81
N GLN A 278 12.62 -11.72 -1.12
CA GLN A 278 13.66 -11.53 -0.10
C GLN A 278 13.18 -12.07 1.26
N VAL A 279 13.01 -13.39 1.35
CA VAL A 279 12.38 -14.07 2.50
C VAL A 279 13.14 -13.74 3.79
N LEU A 280 12.44 -13.09 4.73
CA LEU A 280 12.97 -12.68 6.05
C LEU A 280 14.23 -11.79 6.00
N THR A 281 14.50 -11.14 4.86
CA THR A 281 15.64 -10.22 4.68
C THR A 281 15.18 -8.85 4.14
N PRO A 282 14.31 -8.13 4.87
CA PRO A 282 13.73 -6.86 4.42
C PRO A 282 14.78 -5.82 4.04
N GLU A 283 15.95 -5.83 4.68
CA GLU A 283 17.06 -4.94 4.35
C GLU A 283 17.66 -5.16 2.95
N SER A 284 17.43 -6.34 2.35
CA SER A 284 17.87 -6.69 1.00
C SER A 284 16.84 -6.36 -0.09
N CYS A 285 15.62 -5.96 0.26
CA CYS A 285 14.62 -5.58 -0.75
C CYS A 285 15.03 -4.32 -1.50
N ALA A 286 15.11 -4.41 -2.83
CA ALA A 286 15.12 -3.21 -3.68
C ALA A 286 13.72 -2.59 -3.71
N VAL A 287 13.66 -1.27 -3.60
CA VAL A 287 12.44 -0.46 -3.64
C VAL A 287 12.60 0.50 -4.80
N ALA A 288 11.66 0.46 -5.74
CA ALA A 288 11.59 1.44 -6.81
C ALA A 288 10.78 2.64 -6.31
N VAL A 289 11.33 3.83 -6.53
CA VAL A 289 10.72 5.11 -6.19
C VAL A 289 10.67 5.99 -7.43
N ARG A 290 9.55 6.65 -7.67
CA ARG A 290 9.50 7.79 -8.58
C ARG A 290 10.10 8.97 -7.83
N VAL A 291 11.01 9.69 -8.49
CA VAL A 291 11.56 10.93 -7.97
C VAL A 291 11.02 12.07 -8.81
N ASP A 292 10.26 12.96 -8.16
CA ASP A 292 9.76 14.20 -8.73
C ASP A 292 10.65 15.34 -8.23
N GLY A 293 11.33 16.06 -9.12
CA GLY A 293 12.20 17.17 -8.74
C GLY A 293 12.26 18.28 -9.79
N PRO A 294 13.11 19.30 -9.60
CA PRO A 294 13.15 20.49 -10.48
C PRO A 294 13.54 20.17 -11.93
N MET A 295 14.23 19.04 -12.14
CA MET A 295 14.68 18.57 -13.47
C MET A 295 13.68 17.61 -14.13
N GLY A 296 12.46 17.49 -13.59
CA GLY A 296 11.43 16.59 -14.09
C GLY A 296 11.30 15.32 -13.26
N ARG A 297 10.94 14.21 -13.92
CA ARG A 297 10.66 12.92 -13.27
C ARG A 297 11.66 11.86 -13.72
N TRP A 298 12.15 11.08 -12.77
CA TRP A 298 13.05 9.95 -13.03
C TRP A 298 12.84 8.84 -12.00
N ILE A 299 13.62 7.78 -12.11
CA ILE A 299 13.48 6.59 -11.27
C ILE A 299 14.61 6.55 -10.26
N GLY A 300 14.27 6.26 -9.00
CA GLY A 300 15.20 5.90 -7.96
C GLY A 300 15.07 4.43 -7.58
N VAL A 301 16.17 3.79 -7.23
CA VAL A 301 16.20 2.47 -6.60
C VAL A 301 16.88 2.60 -5.25
N TRP A 302 16.21 2.16 -4.20
CA TRP A 302 16.68 2.22 -2.82
C TRP A 302 16.65 0.84 -2.17
N ARG A 303 17.53 0.58 -1.21
CA ARG A 303 17.49 -0.61 -0.35
C ARG A 303 17.70 -0.18 1.10
N PRO A 304 17.06 -0.82 2.09
CA PRO A 304 17.26 -0.42 3.48
C PRO A 304 18.68 -0.63 4.03
N ASP A 305 19.43 -1.62 3.53
CA ASP A 305 20.86 -1.82 3.88
C ASP A 305 21.79 -0.75 3.27
N ARG A 306 21.31 0.00 2.26
CA ARG A 306 22.07 1.06 1.59
C ARG A 306 21.63 2.44 2.08
N ARG A 307 22.59 3.36 2.15
CA ARG A 307 22.39 4.75 2.60
C ARG A 307 22.20 5.73 1.44
N GLN A 308 21.88 5.26 0.24
CA GLN A 308 21.79 6.09 -0.96
C GLN A 308 20.68 5.56 -1.88
N VAL A 309 20.05 6.47 -2.62
CA VAL A 309 19.14 6.15 -3.72
C VAL A 309 19.98 6.16 -5.00
N GLN A 310 19.91 5.08 -5.78
CA GLN A 310 20.51 5.02 -7.11
C GLN A 310 19.53 5.60 -8.11
N HIS A 311 19.98 6.53 -8.96
CA HIS A 311 19.10 7.25 -9.89
C HIS A 311 19.29 6.74 -11.32
N PHE A 312 18.18 6.53 -12.01
CA PHE A 312 18.09 6.05 -13.39
C PHE A 312 17.17 6.97 -14.20
N PRO A 313 17.48 7.24 -15.47
CA PRO A 313 16.57 7.99 -16.34
C PRO A 313 15.25 7.22 -16.50
N ALA A 314 14.13 7.94 -16.49
CA ALA A 314 12.85 7.35 -16.85
C ALA A 314 12.82 7.02 -18.36
N PRO A 315 12.37 5.82 -18.76
CA PRO A 315 12.11 5.50 -20.15
C PRO A 315 11.13 6.51 -20.78
N ALA A 316 11.33 6.84 -22.05
CA ALA A 316 10.39 7.68 -22.77
C ALA A 316 9.00 7.02 -22.80
N GLY A 317 7.95 7.78 -22.45
CA GLY A 317 6.59 7.27 -22.39
C GLY A 317 6.28 6.37 -21.20
N TRP A 318 7.16 6.29 -20.19
CA TRP A 318 6.91 5.52 -18.97
C TRP A 318 5.57 5.90 -18.35
N LEU A 319 4.75 4.88 -18.09
CA LEU A 319 3.50 5.01 -17.34
C LEU A 319 3.86 5.21 -15.88
N ALA A 320 4.02 6.48 -15.47
CA ALA A 320 4.47 6.84 -14.13
C ALA A 320 3.65 6.11 -13.05
N ASP A 321 4.35 5.67 -12.00
CA ASP A 321 3.83 4.84 -10.90
C ASP A 321 3.50 3.39 -11.25
N ALA A 322 3.59 2.99 -12.53
CA ALA A 322 3.52 1.60 -12.93
C ALA A 322 4.91 0.98 -13.01
N GLY A 323 5.08 -0.14 -12.32
CA GLY A 323 6.25 -1.00 -12.49
C GLY A 323 6.20 -2.20 -11.56
N LEU A 324 7.01 -3.19 -11.89
CA LEU A 324 7.06 -4.45 -11.17
C LEU A 324 8.51 -4.92 -11.06
N TRP A 325 8.88 -5.41 -9.89
CA TRP A 325 10.14 -6.11 -9.73
C TRP A 325 9.96 -7.60 -10.02
N SER A 326 10.87 -8.16 -10.83
CA SER A 326 11.09 -9.60 -10.80
C SER A 326 11.75 -10.01 -9.48
N ARG A 327 11.61 -11.28 -9.11
CA ARG A 327 12.34 -11.85 -7.97
C ARG A 327 13.86 -11.71 -8.12
N ASP A 328 14.36 -11.80 -9.35
CA ASP A 328 15.79 -11.70 -9.68
C ASP A 328 16.34 -10.25 -9.65
N GLY A 329 15.52 -9.26 -9.30
CA GLY A 329 15.98 -7.87 -9.20
C GLY A 329 16.06 -7.13 -10.54
N VAL A 330 15.15 -7.44 -11.46
CA VAL A 330 14.94 -6.66 -12.68
C VAL A 330 13.66 -5.84 -12.52
N LEU A 331 13.77 -4.51 -12.57
CA LEU A 331 12.63 -3.61 -12.55
C LEU A 331 12.05 -3.48 -13.96
N GLN A 332 10.79 -3.88 -14.12
CA GLN A 332 10.02 -3.79 -15.34
C GLN A 332 9.14 -2.54 -15.29
N LEU A 333 9.18 -1.73 -16.35
CA LEU A 333 8.55 -0.42 -16.43
C LEU A 333 7.69 -0.35 -17.70
N PRO A 334 6.36 -0.51 -17.58
CA PRO A 334 5.45 -0.33 -18.70
C PRO A 334 5.54 1.08 -19.28
N TYR A 335 5.62 1.20 -20.60
CA TYR A 335 5.68 2.49 -21.29
C TYR A 335 4.91 2.45 -22.60
N THR A 336 4.48 3.63 -23.05
CA THR A 336 3.82 3.82 -24.35
C THR A 336 4.46 4.97 -25.12
N THR A 337 4.86 4.72 -26.37
CA THR A 337 5.30 5.74 -27.32
C THR A 337 4.46 5.66 -28.59
N GLY A 338 4.59 6.65 -29.48
CA GLY A 338 3.93 6.60 -30.79
C GLY A 338 4.37 5.42 -31.67
N GLU A 339 5.58 4.91 -31.47
CA GLU A 339 6.11 3.73 -32.19
C GLU A 339 5.79 2.41 -31.48
N MET A 340 5.69 2.43 -30.16
CA MET A 340 5.49 1.26 -29.31
C MET A 340 4.31 1.50 -28.37
N PRO A 341 3.08 1.12 -28.76
CA PRO A 341 1.88 1.36 -27.95
C PRO A 341 1.82 0.49 -26.69
N CYS A 342 2.62 -0.58 -26.61
CA CYS A 342 2.77 -1.44 -25.44
C CYS A 342 4.22 -1.90 -25.34
N GLY A 343 4.99 -1.32 -24.41
CA GLY A 343 6.38 -1.68 -24.17
C GLY A 343 6.67 -1.89 -22.69
N VAL A 344 7.70 -2.68 -22.39
CA VAL A 344 8.21 -2.89 -21.03
C VAL A 344 9.72 -2.67 -21.03
N ALA A 345 10.17 -1.56 -20.46
CA ALA A 345 11.58 -1.29 -20.27
C ALA A 345 12.10 -2.06 -19.06
N ARG A 346 13.35 -2.53 -19.12
CA ARG A 346 14.00 -3.30 -18.05
C ARG A 346 15.17 -2.51 -17.49
N VAL A 347 15.12 -2.23 -16.19
CA VAL A 347 16.23 -1.62 -15.45
C VAL A 347 16.79 -2.70 -14.53
N THR A 348 18.03 -3.10 -14.78
CA THR A 348 18.77 -3.97 -13.86
C THR A 348 19.54 -3.05 -12.93
N ALA A 349 19.22 -3.08 -11.64
CA ALA A 349 20.01 -2.36 -10.66
C ALA A 349 21.35 -3.11 -10.50
N PRO A 350 22.50 -2.50 -10.79
CA PRO A 350 23.79 -3.12 -10.57
C PRO A 350 24.05 -3.13 -9.06
N TRP A 351 23.58 -4.16 -8.37
CA TRP A 351 23.95 -4.38 -6.98
C TRP A 351 25.17 -5.29 -6.98
N GLU A 352 26.36 -4.70 -6.85
CA GLU A 352 27.51 -5.52 -6.49
C GLU A 352 27.23 -6.17 -5.13
N GLU A 353 27.34 -7.51 -5.09
CA GLU A 353 27.53 -8.29 -3.89
C GLU A 353 28.79 -7.76 -3.20
N ARG A 354 28.63 -6.92 -2.18
CA ARG A 354 29.70 -6.75 -1.20
C ARG A 354 29.73 -8.01 -0.35
N HIS A 355 30.26 -9.10 -0.92
CA HIS A 355 30.97 -10.05 -0.11
C HIS A 355 32.15 -9.29 0.49
N GLY A 356 32.14 -9.14 1.80
CA GLY A 356 33.25 -8.57 2.55
C GLY A 356 34.50 -9.40 2.31
N THR A 357 35.25 -9.06 1.26
CA THR A 357 36.66 -9.39 1.20
C THR A 357 37.31 -8.40 2.15
N ALA A 358 37.63 -8.88 3.35
CA ALA A 358 38.47 -8.13 4.27
C ALA A 358 39.69 -7.60 3.50
N PRO A 359 40.11 -6.34 3.70
CA PRO A 359 41.32 -5.85 3.06
C PRO A 359 42.49 -6.70 3.56
N THR A 360 43.06 -7.51 2.66
CA THR A 360 44.35 -8.14 2.89
C THR A 360 45.33 -7.03 3.22
N THR A 361 45.85 -7.08 4.44
CA THR A 361 46.84 -6.17 5.02
C THR A 361 47.98 -5.92 4.03
N PRO A 362 48.44 -4.67 3.85
CA PRO A 362 49.61 -4.41 3.01
C PRO A 362 50.85 -5.00 3.68
N PRO A 363 51.82 -5.56 2.93
CA PRO A 363 53.09 -5.94 3.51
C PRO A 363 53.89 -4.67 3.82
N ILE A 364 54.14 -4.41 5.11
CA ILE A 364 55.15 -3.44 5.55
C ILE A 364 56.50 -4.17 5.60
N GLY A 365 57.49 -3.54 4.96
CA GLY A 365 58.71 -4.15 4.46
C GLY A 365 59.76 -4.55 5.50
N THR A 366 60.76 -5.27 4.99
CA THR A 366 62.09 -5.31 5.59
C THR A 366 63.11 -5.06 4.50
N THR A 367 63.86 -3.98 4.66
CA THR A 367 65.11 -3.69 3.97
C THR A 367 66.17 -4.72 4.35
N GLY A 368 66.96 -5.18 3.37
CA GLY A 368 68.06 -6.10 3.62
C GLY A 368 68.88 -6.41 2.37
N VAL A 369 69.85 -5.54 2.10
CA VAL A 369 71.21 -5.78 1.56
C VAL A 369 71.45 -6.96 0.60
N THR A 370 72.08 -6.58 -0.53
CA THR A 370 72.78 -7.37 -1.56
C THR A 370 73.49 -8.66 -1.11
N GLY A 371 73.39 -9.72 -1.94
CA GLY A 371 74.55 -10.56 -2.29
C GLY A 371 74.38 -12.09 -2.29
N VAL A 372 74.41 -12.66 -3.51
CA VAL A 372 75.17 -13.86 -3.95
C VAL A 372 74.78 -15.28 -3.45
N GLU A 373 74.54 -16.15 -4.44
CA GLU A 373 74.70 -17.62 -4.56
C GLU A 373 74.04 -18.62 -3.59
N GLY A 374 73.28 -19.55 -4.18
CA GLY A 374 73.68 -20.96 -4.24
C GLY A 374 73.20 -21.93 -3.15
N ALA A 375 72.69 -23.08 -3.63
CA ALA A 375 72.69 -24.41 -2.99
C ALA A 375 71.53 -24.80 -2.02
N THR A 376 70.67 -25.67 -2.56
CA THR A 376 70.24 -27.00 -2.07
C THR A 376 70.13 -27.29 -0.56
N GLY A 377 68.98 -27.86 -0.17
CA GLY A 377 68.87 -28.86 0.91
C GLY A 377 67.68 -28.67 1.85
N GLY A 378 66.66 -29.54 1.76
CA GLY A 378 65.72 -29.78 2.88
C GLY A 378 66.30 -30.77 3.89
N PRO A 379 65.48 -31.50 4.67
CA PRO A 379 64.30 -31.09 5.43
C PRO A 379 64.35 -31.61 6.89
N GLY A 380 63.32 -31.34 7.70
CA GLY A 380 63.05 -32.01 8.98
C GLY A 380 63.25 -31.12 10.22
N VAL A 381 62.66 -31.34 11.40
CA VAL A 381 61.73 -32.32 11.97
C VAL A 381 61.10 -31.63 13.20
N THR A 382 59.92 -32.12 13.60
CA THR A 382 59.13 -31.88 14.84
C THR A 382 59.89 -31.45 16.11
N GLU A 383 59.26 -30.64 16.98
CA GLU A 383 58.88 -31.09 18.33
C GLU A 383 57.98 -30.11 19.11
N VAL A 384 57.18 -30.72 20.00
CA VAL A 384 56.28 -30.16 20.99
C VAL A 384 57.04 -30.03 22.32
N THR A 385 56.91 -28.92 23.08
CA THR A 385 56.53 -28.91 24.53
C THR A 385 56.67 -27.54 25.22
N ARG A 386 55.58 -27.17 25.93
CA ARG A 386 55.47 -26.83 27.37
C ARG A 386 56.06 -25.52 27.96
N ALA A 387 55.12 -24.69 28.44
CA ALA A 387 55.00 -23.90 29.69
C ALA A 387 56.24 -23.21 30.32
N THR A 388 56.06 -21.99 30.85
CA THR A 388 56.08 -21.69 32.31
C THR A 388 55.56 -20.25 32.57
N GLU A 389 54.98 -20.10 33.77
CA GLU A 389 54.28 -18.99 34.42
C GLU A 389 55.10 -17.69 34.62
N VAL A 390 54.45 -16.62 35.13
CA VAL A 390 54.70 -16.01 36.48
C VAL A 390 53.99 -14.64 36.64
N THR A 391 52.94 -14.65 37.49
CA THR A 391 52.52 -13.75 38.62
C THR A 391 52.41 -12.22 38.57
N GLY A 392 51.33 -11.74 39.22
CA GLY A 392 51.20 -10.50 40.04
C GLY A 392 49.99 -9.63 39.64
N ALA A 393 48.77 -9.66 40.24
CA ALA A 393 48.31 -9.32 41.61
C ALA A 393 48.78 -7.90 42.06
N THR A 394 47.99 -6.95 42.58
CA THR A 394 46.63 -6.89 43.15
C THR A 394 46.32 -5.40 43.47
N GLY A 395 45.05 -5.01 43.64
CA GLY A 395 44.69 -3.81 44.43
C GLY A 395 43.36 -3.15 44.08
N ALA A 396 42.30 -3.51 44.79
CA ALA A 396 40.94 -2.96 44.72
C ALA A 396 40.74 -1.81 45.73
N THR A 397 39.78 -0.90 45.49
CA THR A 397 38.98 -0.28 46.58
C THR A 397 37.64 0.29 46.06
N GLU A 398 36.57 -0.04 46.78
CA GLU A 398 35.21 0.52 46.75
C GLU A 398 35.15 1.88 47.50
N PRO A 399 34.01 2.62 47.48
CA PRO A 399 33.33 2.79 48.77
C PRO A 399 31.79 2.86 48.71
N ALA A 400 31.19 2.60 49.87
CA ALA A 400 29.76 2.54 50.20
C ALA A 400 29.16 3.85 50.76
N GLU A 401 27.87 4.05 50.43
CA GLU A 401 26.67 4.43 51.24
C GLU A 401 26.67 5.53 52.33
N THR A 402 25.68 6.44 52.29
CA THR A 402 24.87 6.91 53.45
C THR A 402 23.60 7.68 53.03
N THR A 403 22.42 7.15 53.41
CA THR A 403 21.16 7.72 54.00
C THR A 403 20.91 9.26 54.00
N GLU A 404 19.71 9.86 53.97
CA GLU A 404 18.29 9.48 54.13
C GLU A 404 17.37 10.69 53.77
N THR A 405 16.10 10.42 53.42
CA THR A 405 14.84 11.15 53.73
C THR A 405 14.60 12.59 53.20
N THR A 406 13.52 12.80 52.42
CA THR A 406 12.26 13.50 52.81
C THR A 406 11.24 13.49 51.65
N GLU A 407 10.00 13.05 51.90
CA GLU A 407 8.80 13.29 51.07
C GLU A 407 8.40 14.78 51.08
N PRO A 408 7.53 15.20 50.14
CA PRO A 408 6.25 15.72 50.60
C PRO A 408 5.03 15.28 49.77
N THR A 409 4.03 14.77 50.49
CA THR A 409 2.65 15.26 50.61
C THR A 409 1.77 15.46 49.36
N GLU A 410 0.72 14.63 49.37
CA GLU A 410 -0.62 14.75 48.79
C GLU A 410 -1.37 16.08 49.09
N SER A 411 -1.94 16.70 48.05
CA SER A 411 -3.07 17.67 48.07
C SER A 411 -3.34 18.11 46.61
N ALA A 412 -4.53 18.31 46.08
CA ALA A 412 -5.91 18.17 46.55
C ALA A 412 -6.83 18.20 45.30
N GLU A 413 -8.04 17.65 45.44
CA GLU A 413 -9.21 17.93 44.59
C GLU A 413 -9.45 19.44 44.34
N PRO A 414 -10.16 19.79 43.27
CA PRO A 414 -11.15 20.84 43.32
C PRO A 414 -12.57 20.25 43.32
N THR A 415 -13.27 20.50 44.42
CA THR A 415 -14.71 20.34 44.59
C THR A 415 -15.49 21.25 43.64
N GLU A 416 -16.49 20.66 42.99
CA GLU A 416 -17.83 21.15 42.65
C GLU A 416 -18.09 22.68 42.68
N THR A 417 -18.56 23.24 41.56
CA THR A 417 -19.56 24.32 41.62
C THR A 417 -20.51 24.30 40.41
N ALA A 418 -21.80 24.28 40.77
CA ALA A 418 -22.97 24.80 40.05
C ALA A 418 -23.58 24.00 38.87
N ARG A 419 -24.68 23.32 39.23
CA ARG A 419 -25.94 23.18 38.46
C ARG A 419 -26.13 24.26 37.38
N SER A 420 -26.53 23.84 36.18
CA SER A 420 -27.70 24.45 35.51
C SER A 420 -28.24 23.59 34.37
N ALA A 421 -29.54 23.34 34.46
CA ALA A 421 -30.54 23.15 33.40
C ALA A 421 -30.37 22.02 32.36
N ALA A 422 -31.25 21.02 32.50
CA ALA A 422 -31.73 20.18 31.43
C ALA A 422 -32.44 21.00 30.32
N PRO A 423 -32.46 20.50 29.07
CA PRO A 423 -33.50 20.83 28.12
C PRO A 423 -34.41 19.61 27.86
N THR A 424 -35.60 19.68 28.44
CA THR A 424 -36.94 19.52 27.85
C THR A 424 -37.06 18.90 26.45
N GLU A 425 -37.89 17.84 26.38
CA GLU A 425 -38.62 17.37 25.18
C GLU A 425 -39.19 18.51 24.34
N PRO A 426 -39.37 18.30 23.02
CA PRO A 426 -40.52 18.85 22.34
C PRO A 426 -41.48 17.77 21.83
N ALA A 427 -42.74 18.11 22.04
CA ALA A 427 -43.93 17.38 21.73
C ALA A 427 -44.19 17.18 20.23
N LYS A 428 -45.05 16.19 20.00
CA LYS A 428 -45.81 15.83 18.80
C LYS A 428 -46.83 16.92 18.40
N ALA A 429 -46.85 17.30 17.12
CA ALA A 429 -48.01 17.66 16.28
C ALA A 429 -47.49 17.88 14.84
N ALA A 430 -47.86 17.08 13.83
CA ALA A 430 -49.10 17.10 13.06
C ALA A 430 -49.28 18.41 12.25
N GLU A 431 -48.97 18.38 10.95
CA GLU A 431 -49.92 18.66 9.85
C GLU A 431 -49.20 18.42 8.50
N ALA A 432 -49.73 17.48 7.71
CA ALA A 432 -49.29 17.23 6.34
C ALA A 432 -50.31 17.88 5.40
N THR A 433 -49.83 18.78 4.55
CA THR A 433 -50.63 19.41 3.49
C THR A 433 -50.35 18.68 2.18
N GLU A 434 -51.41 18.16 1.55
CA GLU A 434 -51.40 17.62 0.19
C GLU A 434 -50.92 18.66 -0.85
N PRO A 435 -50.50 18.20 -2.04
CA PRO A 435 -51.40 18.45 -3.17
C PRO A 435 -51.59 17.26 -4.12
N ALA A 436 -52.87 16.97 -4.35
CA ALA A 436 -53.56 16.84 -5.63
C ALA A 436 -52.87 16.08 -6.79
N GLU A 437 -53.42 14.89 -7.01
CA GLU A 437 -53.66 14.18 -8.27
C GLU A 437 -53.72 15.03 -9.55
N LEU A 438 -53.06 14.53 -10.60
CA LEU A 438 -53.55 14.57 -11.98
C LEU A 438 -53.16 13.27 -12.70
N THR A 439 -54.15 12.40 -12.81
CA THR A 439 -54.22 11.12 -13.53
C THR A 439 -54.18 11.27 -15.06
N VAL A 440 -53.54 10.36 -15.79
CA VAL A 440 -54.14 9.55 -16.90
C VAL A 440 -53.36 8.22 -17.03
N PRO A 441 -54.03 7.05 -17.24
CA PRO A 441 -53.41 5.73 -17.10
C PRO A 441 -52.91 5.16 -18.44
N VAL A 442 -51.82 4.39 -18.41
CA VAL A 442 -51.46 3.47 -19.50
C VAL A 442 -51.60 2.04 -18.99
N VAL A 443 -52.39 1.30 -19.77
CA VAL A 443 -52.82 -0.09 -19.62
C VAL A 443 -51.63 -1.05 -19.47
N PRO A 444 -51.61 -1.98 -18.51
CA PRO A 444 -50.64 -3.07 -18.51
C PRO A 444 -51.10 -4.20 -19.44
N VAL A 445 -50.20 -4.62 -20.33
CA VAL A 445 -50.33 -5.81 -21.16
C VAL A 445 -50.22 -7.06 -20.26
N GLU A 446 -51.08 -8.03 -20.54
CA GLU A 446 -51.26 -9.30 -19.82
C GLU A 446 -49.95 -10.01 -19.45
N ALA A 447 -49.90 -10.42 -18.19
CA ALA A 447 -48.97 -11.41 -17.68
C ALA A 447 -49.31 -12.78 -18.28
N ALA A 448 -48.34 -13.40 -18.94
CA ALA A 448 -48.38 -14.83 -19.23
C ALA A 448 -48.22 -15.61 -17.92
N GLU A 449 -49.12 -16.58 -17.71
CA GLU A 449 -49.12 -17.49 -16.56
C GLU A 449 -47.78 -18.24 -16.43
N PRO A 450 -47.24 -18.39 -15.20
CA PRO A 450 -46.12 -19.29 -14.97
C PRO A 450 -46.60 -20.74 -14.94
N ALA A 451 -45.95 -21.60 -15.72
CA ALA A 451 -46.09 -23.05 -15.63
C ALA A 451 -45.67 -23.55 -14.24
N GLU A 452 -46.43 -24.49 -13.68
CA GLU A 452 -46.17 -25.14 -12.40
C GLU A 452 -44.76 -25.78 -12.35
N PRO A 453 -44.00 -25.61 -11.24
CA PRO A 453 -42.75 -26.33 -11.06
C PRO A 453 -43.04 -27.78 -10.68
N THR A 454 -42.49 -28.71 -11.48
CA THR A 454 -42.40 -30.13 -11.14
C THR A 454 -41.51 -30.31 -9.90
N GLU A 455 -41.97 -31.09 -8.91
CA GLU A 455 -41.22 -31.45 -7.70
C GLU A 455 -39.80 -31.98 -8.02
N PRO A 456 -38.73 -31.45 -7.39
CA PRO A 456 -37.44 -32.11 -7.38
C PRO A 456 -37.49 -33.28 -6.39
N GLY A 457 -37.21 -34.49 -6.89
CA GLY A 457 -37.03 -35.68 -6.07
C GLY A 457 -35.97 -35.50 -4.99
N ALA A 458 -36.23 -36.12 -3.84
CA ALA A 458 -35.41 -36.04 -2.63
C ALA A 458 -33.90 -36.26 -2.89
N PRO A 459 -33.00 -35.45 -2.28
CA PRO A 459 -31.57 -35.69 -2.37
C PRO A 459 -31.17 -36.92 -1.55
N ALA A 460 -30.25 -37.71 -2.10
CA ALA A 460 -29.63 -38.85 -1.42
C ALA A 460 -28.90 -38.41 -0.13
N PRO A 461 -28.83 -39.26 0.92
CA PRO A 461 -28.22 -38.89 2.19
C PRO A 461 -26.70 -38.67 2.04
N ALA A 462 -26.22 -37.58 2.64
CA ALA A 462 -24.80 -37.22 2.68
C ALA A 462 -23.97 -38.28 3.46
N PRO A 463 -22.71 -38.53 3.06
CA PRO A 463 -21.82 -39.42 3.80
C PRO A 463 -21.40 -38.78 5.14
N PRO A 464 -21.14 -39.59 6.20
CA PRO A 464 -20.78 -39.06 7.51
C PRO A 464 -19.42 -38.34 7.47
N ALA A 465 -19.35 -37.18 8.13
CA ALA A 465 -18.13 -36.39 8.26
C ALA A 465 -17.04 -37.16 9.05
N PRO A 466 -15.75 -37.04 8.67
CA PRO A 466 -14.65 -37.66 9.41
C PRO A 466 -14.44 -36.96 10.76
N SER A 467 -14.45 -37.74 11.83
CA SER A 467 -14.14 -37.30 13.19
C SER A 467 -12.66 -36.97 13.32
N VAL A 468 -12.32 -35.69 13.46
CA VAL A 468 -10.97 -35.24 13.79
C VAL A 468 -10.75 -35.35 15.31
N PRO A 469 -9.72 -36.05 15.80
CA PRO A 469 -9.46 -36.13 17.24
C PRO A 469 -8.92 -34.78 17.76
N ARG A 470 -9.45 -34.33 18.91
CA ARG A 470 -8.97 -33.14 19.63
C ARG A 470 -7.49 -33.30 20.03
N PRO A 471 -6.65 -32.26 19.93
CA PRO A 471 -5.27 -32.32 20.42
C PRO A 471 -5.23 -32.36 21.95
N VAL A 472 -4.48 -33.31 22.49
CA VAL A 472 -4.12 -33.39 23.91
C VAL A 472 -2.98 -32.41 24.19
N PRO A 473 -3.03 -31.59 25.27
CA PRO A 473 -1.97 -30.64 25.58
C PRO A 473 -0.67 -31.34 26.01
N LEU A 474 0.44 -30.98 25.35
CA LEU A 474 1.79 -31.42 25.66
C LEU A 474 2.28 -30.73 26.94
N ARG A 475 2.16 -31.39 28.08
CA ARG A 475 3.04 -31.18 29.23
C ARG A 475 3.51 -32.55 29.70
N GLU A 476 4.82 -32.64 29.94
CA GLU A 476 5.57 -33.80 30.45
C GLU A 476 6.07 -34.79 29.38
N ALA A 477 7.05 -34.35 28.59
CA ALA A 477 8.01 -35.26 27.95
C ALA A 477 9.18 -35.53 28.92
N PRO A 478 9.49 -36.78 29.29
CA PRO A 478 10.67 -37.10 30.09
C PRO A 478 11.94 -37.12 29.23
N LEU A 479 13.01 -36.57 29.80
CA LEU A 479 14.39 -36.66 29.30
C LEU A 479 14.82 -38.13 29.18
N GLY A 480 15.21 -38.55 27.97
CA GLY A 480 15.79 -39.87 27.71
C GLY A 480 16.85 -39.80 26.61
N ARG A 481 18.10 -40.07 27.01
CA ARG A 481 19.29 -40.20 26.15
C ARG A 481 19.10 -41.28 25.07
N LEU A 482 19.42 -40.95 23.81
CA LEU A 482 20.46 -41.57 22.97
C LEU A 482 20.54 -40.86 21.63
#